data_AF-A0A8T7GQD7-F1
#
_entry.id   AF-A0A8T7GQD7-F1
#
_cell.length_a   1.000
_cell.length_b   1.000
_cell.length_c   1.000
_cell.angle_alpha   90.00
_cell.angle_beta   90.00
_cell.angle_gamma   90.00
#
_symmetry.space_group_name_H-M   'P 1'
#
loop_
_entity.id
_entity.type
_entity.pdbx_description
1 polymer ?
#
loop_
_entity_poly.entity_id
_entity_poly.type
_entity_poly.pdbx_seq_one_letter_code
_entity_poly.pdbx_strand_id
1 'polypeptide(L)' 'MICVSLCPDVFEMSEEDGKSQIVAKWRIDNDPSQGIVPADLKDCVQAAAEACPVNIIHFEEINE' A
#
# COMPACT_ATOMS: atom_id res chain seq x y z
N MET A 1 4.55 0.57 -11.64
CA MET A 1 3.98 -0.52 -10.82
C MET A 1 5.04 -1.11 -9.90
N ILE A 2 5.79 -0.26 -9.19
CA ILE A 2 6.93 -0.70 -8.38
C ILE A 2 6.52 -1.03 -6.94
N CYS A 3 5.46 -0.40 -6.44
CA CYS A 3 4.87 -0.66 -5.12
C CYS A 3 4.46 -2.12 -4.91
N VAL A 4 3.81 -2.74 -5.90
CA VAL A 4 3.39 -4.16 -5.85
C VAL A 4 4.59 -5.11 -5.86
N SER A 5 5.68 -4.76 -6.54
CA SER A 5 6.92 -5.55 -6.52
C SER A 5 7.74 -5.37 -5.25
N LEU A 6 7.76 -4.17 -4.68
CA LEU A 6 8.48 -3.86 -3.44
C LEU A 6 7.74 -4.41 -2.22
N CYS A 7 6.41 -4.32 -2.23
CA CYS A 7 5.58 -4.67 -1.11
C CYS A 7 4.31 -5.45 -1.53
N PRO A 8 4.48 -6.69 -2.02
CA PRO A 8 3.35 -7.52 -2.47
C PRO A 8 2.41 -7.95 -1.34
N ASP A 9 2.88 -7.92 -0.08
CA ASP A 9 2.04 -8.19 1.09
C ASP A 9 1.04 -7.06 1.39
N VAL A 10 1.29 -5.84 0.89
CA VAL A 10 0.46 -4.67 1.16
C VAL A 10 -0.28 -4.19 -0.09
N PHE A 11 0.39 -4.21 -1.25
CA PHE A 11 -0.19 -3.75 -2.50
C PHE A 11 -0.41 -4.93 -3.46
N GLU A 12 -1.56 -4.96 -4.11
CA GLU A 12 -1.91 -5.83 -5.23
C GLU A 12 -2.26 -4.99 -6.46
N MET A 13 -2.28 -5.62 -7.62
CA MET A 13 -2.74 -4.99 -8.84
C MET A 13 -4.24 -5.27 -9.03
N SER A 14 -5.04 -4.22 -9.19
CA SER A 14 -6.45 -4.35 -9.52
C SER A 14 -6.60 -4.92 -10.92
N GLU A 15 -7.34 -6.02 -11.06
CA GLU A 15 -7.71 -6.55 -12.38
C GLU A 15 -8.71 -5.63 -13.12
N GLU A 16 -9.44 -4.79 -12.37
CA GLU A 16 -10.48 -3.91 -12.93
C GLU A 16 -9.93 -2.67 -13.64
N ASP A 17 -8.94 -1.99 -13.05
CA ASP A 17 -8.42 -0.70 -13.54
C ASP A 17 -6.91 -0.76 -13.87
N GLY A 18 -6.24 -1.88 -13.59
CA GLY A 18 -4.80 -2.06 -13.81
C GLY A 18 -3.91 -1.20 -12.90
N LYS A 19 -4.47 -0.60 -11.85
CA LYS A 19 -3.76 0.23 -10.87
C LYS A 19 -3.35 -0.60 -9.65
N SER A 20 -2.41 -0.08 -8.87
CA SER A 20 -2.09 -0.66 -7.57
C SER A 20 -3.17 -0.28 -6.55
N GLN A 21 -3.61 -1.25 -5.77
CA GLN A 21 -4.53 -1.09 -4.64
C GLN A 21 -3.99 -1.82 -3.42
N ILE A 22 -4.49 -1.49 -2.23
CA ILE A 22 -4.13 -2.21 -1.00
C ILE A 22 -4.76 -3.60 -1.03
N VAL A 23 -4.08 -4.62 -0.51
CA VAL A 23 -4.64 -5.98 -0.47
C VAL A 23 -5.85 -6.05 0.43
N ALA A 24 -6.85 -6.86 0.05
CA ALA A 24 -8.11 -6.98 0.79
C ALA A 24 -7.92 -7.27 2.29
N LYS A 25 -6.83 -7.95 2.65
CA LYS A 25 -6.46 -8.27 4.04
C LYS A 25 -6.23 -7.05 4.93
N TRP A 26 -5.71 -5.95 4.38
CA TRP A 26 -5.34 -4.76 5.14
C TRP A 26 -6.30 -3.58 4.95
N ARG A 27 -7.27 -3.69 4.03
CA ARG A 27 -8.22 -2.60 3.73
C ARG A 27 -9.06 -2.23 4.95
N ILE A 28 -9.27 -0.94 5.15
CA ILE A 28 -10.21 -0.40 6.14
C ILE A 28 -11.53 -0.13 5.44
N ASP A 29 -12.67 -0.51 6.04
CA ASP A 29 -14.01 -0.23 5.49
C ASP A 29 -14.21 -0.67 4.02
N ASN A 30 -13.47 -1.70 3.58
CA ASN A 30 -13.44 -2.18 2.20
C ASN A 30 -12.97 -1.12 1.17
N ASP A 31 -12.25 -0.10 1.62
CA ASP A 31 -11.65 0.91 0.75
C ASP A 31 -10.31 0.40 0.17
N PRO A 32 -10.15 0.34 -1.16
CA PRO A 32 -8.90 -0.11 -1.79
C PRO A 32 -7.75 0.89 -1.68
N SER A 33 -8.03 2.12 -1.23
CA SER A 33 -7.05 3.21 -1.12
C SER A 33 -6.52 3.37 0.31
N GLN A 34 -7.21 2.83 1.32
CA GLN A 34 -6.82 2.93 2.74
C GLN A 34 -6.67 1.58 3.41
N GLY A 35 -5.63 1.44 4.24
CA GLY A 35 -5.31 0.20 4.92
C GLY A 35 -4.46 0.39 6.17
N ILE A 36 -4.57 -0.54 7.11
CA ILE A 36 -3.69 -0.61 8.30
C ILE A 36 -2.83 -1.84 8.17
N VAL A 37 -1.52 -1.64 8.28
CA VAL A 37 -0.52 -2.72 8.25
C VAL A 37 0.26 -2.74 9.56
N PRO A 38 0.80 -3.90 9.97
CA PRO A 38 1.70 -3.98 11.10
C PRO A 38 2.98 -3.17 10.86
N ALA A 39 3.59 -2.68 11.94
CA ALA A 39 4.83 -1.90 11.88
C ALA A 39 6.01 -2.64 11.21
N ASP A 40 5.98 -3.97 11.18
CA ASP A 40 6.97 -4.80 10.47
C ASP A 40 7.00 -4.51 8.95
N LEU A 41 5.86 -4.09 8.38
CA LEU A 41 5.73 -3.72 6.97
C LEU A 41 6.01 -2.23 6.71
N LYS A 42 6.41 -1.46 7.73
CA LYS A 42 6.68 -0.01 7.60
C LYS A 42 7.76 0.27 6.58
N ASP A 43 8.91 -0.39 6.67
CA ASP A 43 10.03 -0.21 5.72
C ASP A 43 9.61 -0.49 4.27
N CYS A 44 8.77 -1.51 4.11
CA CYS A 44 8.24 -1.97 2.84
C CYS A 44 7.26 -0.94 2.22
N VAL A 45 6.34 -0.40 3.03
CA VAL A 45 5.41 0.66 2.63
C VAL A 45 6.16 1.96 2.33
N GLN A 46 7.16 2.31 3.14
CA GLN A 46 8.00 3.48 2.91
C GLN A 46 8.75 3.36 1.59
N ALA A 47 9.42 2.25 1.34
CA ALA A 47 10.12 2.02 0.08
C ALA A 47 9.17 2.08 -1.13
N ALA A 48 7.96 1.53 -1.01
CA ALA A 48 6.93 1.61 -2.04
C ALA A 48 6.49 3.06 -2.31
N ALA A 49 6.37 3.88 -1.26
CA ALA A 49 6.03 5.29 -1.37
C ALA A 49 7.14 6.10 -2.03
N GLU A 50 8.39 5.93 -1.60
CA GLU A 50 9.56 6.62 -2.16
C GLU A 50 9.82 6.23 -3.62
N ALA A 51 9.54 4.97 -3.99
CA ALA A 51 9.69 4.51 -5.36
C ALA A 51 8.56 4.97 -6.29
N CYS A 52 7.47 5.52 -5.77
CA CYS A 52 6.32 5.92 -6.57
C CYS A 52 6.60 7.26 -7.30
N PRO A 53 6.74 7.27 -8.64
CA PRO A 53 7.17 8.47 -9.38
C PRO A 53 6.17 9.63 -9.31
N VAL A 54 4.91 9.33 -8.98
CA VAL A 54 3.83 10.32 -8.81
C VAL A 54 3.56 10.65 -7.35
N ASN A 55 4.32 10.06 -6.42
CA ASN A 55 4.31 10.38 -5.00
C ASN A 55 2.91 10.33 -4.34
N ILE A 56 2.05 9.40 -4.80
CA ILE A 56 0.63 9.29 -4.41
C ILE A 56 0.40 8.40 -3.17
N ILE A 57 1.40 7.60 -2.79
CA ILE A 57 1.29 6.70 -1.64
C ILE A 57 1.72 7.49 -0.40
N HIS A 58 0.81 7.58 0.56
CA HIS A 58 1.04 8.23 1.84
C HIS A 58 0.91 7.19 2.95
N PHE A 59 1.73 7.33 3.99
CA PHE A 59 1.67 6.48 5.17
C PHE A 59 1.90 7.35 6.40
N GLU A 60 1.30 6.93 7.51
CA GLU A 60 1.36 7.62 8.79
C GLU A 60 1.35 6.57 9.91
N GLU A 61 2.06 6.86 10.99
CA GLU A 61 2.10 6.00 12.17
C GLU A 61 0.86 6.29 13.02
N ILE A 62 0.00 5.28 13.16
CA ILE A 62 -1.15 5.37 14.06
C ILE A 62 -0.64 5.13 15.48
N ASN A 63 -0.28 6.21 16.16
CA ASN A 63 -0.06 6.19 17.61
C ASN A 63 -1.42 6.32 18.31
N GLU A 64 -1.75 5.34 19.15
CA GLU A 64 -2.89 5.39 20.08
C GLU A 64 -2.71 6.50 21.13
#